data_AF-A0AAD7QM71-F1
#
_entry.id   AF-A0AAD7QM71-F1
#
_cell.length_a   1.000
_cell.length_b   1.000
_cell.length_c   1.000
_cell.angle_alpha   90.00
_cell.angle_beta   90.00
_cell.angle_gamma   90.00
#
_symmetry.space_group_name_H-M   'P 1'
#
loop_
_entity.id
_entity.type
_entity.pdbx_description
1 polymer ?
#
loop_
_entity_poly.entity_id
_entity_poly.type
_entity_poly.pdbx_seq_one_letter_code
_entity_poly.pdbx_strand_id
1 'polypeptide(L)'
;MMITPPMPTRSPSMESNPSTSCQCGASAISLLETVSIEYVEATLQSVPRVICRSKHALSQWRKLLSCNRCSNTSEFLMLLIIICEKVTSVYQRTIIILTEQFHKLYPPNRKDEVHMAGLDMATARDADHSLNLREYDVEVEEEPCVFGGVIQMQLKKVIAFLAILKAVLGAFNWSSHLAMVQIVRDQAQELLRRCSTRCAEID
;
A
#
# COMPACT_ATOMS: atom_id res chain seq x y z
N MET A 1 18.27 55.05 61.73
CA MET A 1 17.81 53.64 61.62
C MET A 1 17.40 53.40 60.19
N MET A 2 18.12 52.51 59.49
CA MET A 2 17.77 52.01 58.15
C MET A 2 16.79 50.85 58.30
N ILE A 3 15.68 50.82 57.55
CA ILE A 3 15.01 49.57 57.14
C ILE A 3 14.46 49.76 55.71
N THR A 4 14.72 48.74 54.90
CA THR A 4 14.64 48.56 53.45
C THR A 4 13.22 48.36 52.88
N PRO A 5 13.03 48.49 51.55
CA PRO A 5 11.76 48.24 50.86
C PRO A 5 11.58 46.75 50.50
N PRO A 6 10.34 46.20 50.50
CA PRO A 6 10.11 44.85 49.99
C PRO A 6 9.86 44.84 48.47
N MET A 7 10.43 43.80 47.87
CA MET A 7 10.49 43.45 46.45
C MET A 7 9.14 43.04 45.80
N PRO A 8 9.09 42.99 44.45
CA PRO A 8 7.88 42.70 43.68
C PRO A 8 7.49 41.21 43.71
N THR A 9 6.18 41.00 43.73
CA THR A 9 5.51 39.70 43.64
C THR A 9 5.84 39.01 42.32
N ARG A 10 6.50 37.86 42.43
CA ARG A 10 6.88 36.96 41.35
C ARG A 10 5.61 36.35 40.74
N SER A 11 5.29 36.73 39.51
CA SER A 11 4.26 36.08 38.69
C SER A 11 4.63 34.60 38.48
N PRO A 12 3.67 33.66 38.55
CA PRO A 12 3.92 32.27 38.20
C PRO A 12 4.27 32.18 36.71
N SER A 13 5.43 31.60 36.46
CA SER A 13 5.88 31.08 35.17
C SER A 13 4.75 30.34 34.45
N MET A 14 4.42 30.79 33.23
CA MET A 14 3.71 29.98 32.26
C MET A 14 4.52 28.70 32.05
N GLU A 15 4.00 27.58 32.53
CA GLU A 15 4.44 26.25 32.16
C GLU A 15 4.34 26.14 30.63
N SER A 16 5.50 26.17 29.99
CA SER A 16 5.66 25.67 28.64
C SER A 16 5.29 24.18 28.65
N ASN A 17 4.06 23.87 28.26
CA ASN A 17 3.63 22.50 27.99
C ASN A 17 4.69 21.83 27.11
N PRO A 18 5.18 20.64 27.47
CA PRO A 18 6.16 19.94 26.66
C PRO A 18 5.50 19.65 25.32
N SER A 19 6.09 20.20 24.27
CA SER A 19 5.76 19.92 22.88
C SER A 19 5.69 18.41 22.65
N THR A 20 4.50 17.82 22.74
CA THR A 20 4.25 16.41 22.41
C THR A 20 4.80 16.16 21.01
N SER A 21 5.83 15.33 20.91
CA SER A 21 6.52 15.01 19.67
C SER A 21 5.56 14.32 18.69
N CYS A 22 5.67 14.63 17.38
CA CYS A 22 4.89 13.98 16.33
C CYS A 22 5.34 12.51 16.24
N GLN A 23 4.41 11.54 16.33
CA GLN A 23 4.74 10.11 16.12
C GLN A 23 4.75 9.70 14.64
N CYS A 24 4.51 10.63 13.71
CA CYS A 24 4.34 10.34 12.30
C CYS A 24 5.57 9.65 11.68
N GLY A 25 6.79 10.02 12.11
CA GLY A 25 8.02 9.37 11.65
C GLY A 25 8.05 7.88 12.03
N ALA A 26 7.81 7.56 13.30
CA ALA A 26 7.75 6.18 13.78
C ALA A 26 6.63 5.38 13.08
N SER A 27 5.45 5.99 12.89
CA SER A 27 4.35 5.36 12.15
C SER A 27 4.71 5.11 10.68
N ALA A 28 5.35 6.07 10.00
CA ALA A 28 5.77 5.92 8.61
C ALA A 28 6.84 4.83 8.44
N ILE A 29 7.80 4.74 9.37
CA ILE A 29 8.81 3.67 9.39
C ILE A 29 8.14 2.31 9.61
N SER A 30 7.26 2.20 10.60
CA SER A 30 6.52 0.95 10.87
C SER A 30 5.69 0.49 9.67
N LEU A 31 5.07 1.43 8.94
CA LEU A 31 4.40 1.14 7.67
C LEU A 31 5.38 0.64 6.60
N LEU A 32 6.54 1.29 6.46
CA LEU A 32 7.56 0.88 5.50
C LEU A 32 8.08 -0.53 5.79
N GLU A 33 8.36 -0.85 7.06
CA GLU A 33 8.77 -2.17 7.51
C GLU A 33 7.71 -3.22 7.17
N THR A 34 6.45 -2.94 7.53
CA THR A 34 5.32 -3.84 7.26
C THR A 34 5.20 -4.15 5.78
N VAL A 35 5.23 -3.12 4.92
CA VAL A 35 5.12 -3.28 3.46
C VAL A 35 6.34 -4.01 2.89
N SER A 36 7.52 -3.79 3.46
CA SER A 36 8.76 -4.46 3.03
C SER A 36 8.75 -5.96 3.36
N ILE A 37 8.21 -6.34 4.51
CA ILE A 37 8.02 -7.75 4.89
C ILE A 37 7.05 -8.43 3.92
N GLU A 38 5.90 -7.79 3.64
CA GLU A 38 4.93 -8.33 2.67
C GLU A 38 5.53 -8.52 1.28
N TYR A 39 6.43 -7.63 0.85
CA TYR A 39 7.12 -7.81 -0.43
C TYR A 39 7.93 -9.11 -0.46
N VAL A 40 8.64 -9.45 0.61
CA VAL A 40 9.49 -10.64 0.69
C VAL A 40 8.64 -11.91 0.79
N GLU A 41 7.60 -11.87 1.63
CA GLU A 41 6.73 -13.00 1.97
C GLU A 41 5.56 -13.22 0.99
N ALA A 42 5.44 -12.41 -0.07
CA ALA A 42 4.38 -12.56 -1.07
C ALA A 42 4.50 -13.92 -1.78
N THR A 43 3.51 -14.77 -1.50
CA THR A 43 3.21 -16.08 -2.07
C THR A 43 1.71 -16.12 -2.37
N LEU A 44 1.21 -17.16 -3.04
CA LEU A 44 -0.23 -17.27 -3.30
C LEU A 44 -1.07 -17.24 -2.02
N GLN A 45 -0.69 -18.05 -1.03
CA GLN A 45 -1.42 -18.17 0.23
C GLN A 45 -1.40 -16.88 1.05
N SER A 46 -0.38 -16.02 0.87
CA SER A 46 -0.30 -14.75 1.59
C SER A 46 -0.99 -13.58 0.87
N VAL A 47 -1.51 -13.76 -0.35
CA VAL A 47 -2.17 -12.69 -1.12
C VAL A 47 -3.28 -11.97 -0.33
N PRO A 48 -4.24 -12.66 0.33
CA PRO A 48 -5.29 -11.97 1.09
C PRO A 48 -4.71 -11.09 2.21
N ARG A 49 -3.69 -11.61 2.91
CA ARG A 49 -3.00 -10.92 4.01
C ARG A 49 -2.25 -9.69 3.49
N VAL A 50 -1.52 -9.83 2.38
CA VAL A 50 -0.78 -8.75 1.72
C VAL A 50 -1.75 -7.63 1.34
N ILE A 51 -2.85 -7.95 0.65
CA ILE A 51 -3.88 -6.99 0.21
C ILE A 51 -4.51 -6.28 1.42
N CYS A 52 -4.79 -7.00 2.50
CA CYS A 52 -5.36 -6.43 3.72
C CYS A 52 -4.38 -5.44 4.40
N ARG A 53 -3.11 -5.82 4.51
CA ARG A 53 -2.07 -4.97 5.12
C ARG A 53 -1.77 -3.73 4.28
N SER A 54 -1.72 -3.86 2.94
CA SER A 54 -1.57 -2.70 2.06
C SER A 54 -2.76 -1.75 2.19
N LYS A 55 -4.01 -2.26 2.28
CA LYS A 55 -5.20 -1.43 2.55
C LYS A 55 -5.06 -0.65 3.85
N HIS A 56 -4.59 -1.30 4.90
CA HIS A 56 -4.36 -0.63 6.19
C HIS A 56 -3.31 0.48 6.05
N ALA A 57 -2.19 0.23 5.36
CA ALA A 57 -1.18 1.25 5.09
C ALA A 57 -1.78 2.47 4.35
N LEU A 58 -2.54 2.23 3.28
CA LEU A 58 -3.23 3.28 2.51
C LEU A 58 -4.15 4.15 3.36
N SER A 59 -4.78 3.57 4.38
CA SER A 59 -5.71 4.29 5.26
C SER A 59 -5.01 5.32 6.16
N GLN A 60 -3.71 5.16 6.42
CA GLN A 60 -2.96 6.01 7.33
C GLN A 60 -2.33 7.23 6.65
N TRP A 61 -2.17 7.22 5.33
CA TRP A 61 -1.41 8.23 4.61
C TRP A 61 -1.99 9.65 4.69
N ARG A 62 -3.32 9.79 4.69
CA ARG A 62 -3.96 11.09 4.89
C ARG A 62 -3.65 11.67 6.27
N LYS A 63 -3.63 10.84 7.31
CA LYS A 63 -3.29 11.27 8.68
C LYS A 63 -1.84 11.75 8.74
N LEU A 64 -0.93 11.00 8.12
CA LEU A 64 0.50 11.34 8.05
C LEU A 64 0.73 12.68 7.33
N LEU A 65 0.05 12.89 6.20
CA LEU A 65 0.19 14.13 5.42
C LEU A 65 -0.49 15.33 6.07
N SER A 66 -1.51 15.13 6.92
CA SER A 66 -2.19 16.21 7.66
C SER A 66 -1.41 16.75 8.87
N CYS A 67 -0.26 16.19 9.20
CA CYS A 67 0.54 16.64 10.33
C CYS A 67 1.36 17.89 9.98
N ASN A 68 0.95 19.05 10.48
CA ASN A 68 1.61 20.35 10.21
C ASN A 68 3.11 20.40 10.53
N ARG A 69 3.60 19.53 11.43
CA ARG A 69 5.03 19.47 11.76
C ARG A 69 5.85 18.65 10.76
N CYS A 70 5.22 17.64 10.16
CA CYS A 70 5.90 16.58 9.43
C CYS A 70 5.60 16.73 7.91
N SER A 71 4.49 17.38 7.51
CA SER A 71 4.11 17.65 6.12
C SER A 71 4.99 18.65 5.37
N ASN A 72 5.80 19.44 6.09
CA ASN A 72 6.66 20.47 5.53
C ASN A 72 8.14 20.07 5.54
N THR A 73 8.46 18.82 5.89
CA THR A 73 9.84 18.32 5.92
C THR A 73 10.13 17.44 4.72
N SER A 74 11.25 17.72 4.05
CA SER A 74 11.66 17.07 2.81
C SER A 74 11.89 15.57 3.00
N GLU A 75 12.51 15.20 4.11
CA GLU A 75 12.83 13.83 4.49
C GLU A 75 11.57 13.01 4.73
N PHE A 76 10.57 13.61 5.39
CA PHE A 76 9.31 12.93 5.67
C PHE A 76 8.48 12.75 4.40
N LEU A 77 8.38 13.77 3.54
CA LEU A 77 7.68 13.60 2.27
C LEU A 77 8.40 12.59 1.36
N MET A 78 9.73 12.55 1.35
CA MET A 78 10.48 11.51 0.65
C MET A 78 10.18 10.11 1.19
N LEU A 79 10.09 9.95 2.51
CA LEU A 79 9.70 8.69 3.12
C LEU A 79 8.30 8.24 2.65
N LEU A 80 7.34 9.16 2.54
CA LEU A 80 6.00 8.84 2.00
C LEU A 80 6.04 8.41 0.53
N ILE A 81 6.92 9.00 -0.28
CA ILE A 81 7.15 8.57 -1.68
C ILE A 81 7.69 7.14 -1.72
N ILE A 82 8.70 6.84 -0.89
CA ILE A 82 9.30 5.50 -0.81
C ILE A 82 8.27 4.45 -0.36
N ILE A 83 7.40 4.80 0.59
CA ILE A 83 6.31 3.90 1.01
C ILE A 83 5.36 3.62 -0.17
N CYS A 84 5.01 4.63 -0.98
CA CYS A 84 4.18 4.44 -2.17
C CYS A 84 4.85 3.54 -3.22
N GLU A 85 6.15 3.73 -3.42
CA GLU A 85 6.96 2.88 -4.30
C GLU A 85 6.91 1.43 -3.84
N LYS A 86 7.18 1.17 -2.56
CA LYS A 86 7.15 -0.19 -2.01
C LYS A 86 5.77 -0.83 -2.08
N VAL A 87 4.71 -0.09 -1.79
CA VAL A 87 3.33 -0.60 -1.96
C VAL A 87 3.07 -0.96 -3.43
N THR A 88 3.54 -0.15 -4.37
CA THR A 88 3.42 -0.44 -5.80
C THR A 88 4.20 -1.70 -6.18
N SER A 89 5.42 -1.88 -5.67
CA SER A 89 6.22 -3.11 -5.87
C SER A 89 5.54 -4.35 -5.29
N VAL A 90 4.91 -4.24 -4.11
CA VAL A 90 4.13 -5.33 -3.51
C VAL A 90 2.99 -5.74 -4.44
N TYR A 91 2.18 -4.78 -4.91
CA TYR A 91 1.11 -5.09 -5.87
C TYR A 91 1.64 -5.69 -7.16
N GLN A 92 2.77 -5.21 -7.68
CA GLN A 92 3.36 -5.78 -8.87
C GLN A 92 3.68 -7.27 -8.68
N ARG A 93 4.29 -7.62 -7.56
CA ARG A 93 4.58 -9.02 -7.22
C ARG A 93 3.30 -9.83 -7.02
N THR A 94 2.31 -9.30 -6.32
CA THR A 94 1.01 -9.97 -6.12
C THR A 94 0.30 -10.23 -7.46
N ILE A 95 0.31 -9.27 -8.39
CA ILE A 95 -0.30 -9.44 -9.71
C ILE A 95 0.39 -10.52 -10.53
N ILE A 96 1.73 -10.64 -10.43
CA ILE A 96 2.47 -11.73 -11.07
C ILE A 96 2.01 -13.09 -10.51
N ILE A 97 1.92 -13.22 -9.19
CA ILE A 97 1.45 -14.45 -8.53
C ILE A 97 0.02 -14.79 -8.97
N LEU A 98 -0.89 -13.82 -8.96
CA LEU A 98 -2.29 -14.02 -9.38
C LEU A 98 -2.38 -14.39 -10.87
N THR A 99 -1.56 -13.77 -11.70
CA THR A 99 -1.45 -14.08 -13.13
C THR A 99 -1.02 -15.53 -13.36
N GLU A 100 -0.01 -15.99 -12.63
CA GLU A 100 0.47 -17.37 -12.73
C GLU A 100 -0.60 -18.37 -12.32
N GLN A 101 -1.39 -18.08 -11.28
CA GLN A 101 -2.51 -18.93 -10.90
C GLN A 101 -3.63 -18.91 -11.93
N PHE A 102 -3.97 -17.73 -12.44
CA PHE A 102 -4.97 -17.61 -13.49
C PHE A 102 -4.62 -18.45 -14.72
N HIS A 103 -3.37 -18.42 -15.20
CA HIS A 103 -2.94 -19.26 -16.33
C HIS A 103 -2.89 -20.75 -16.02
N LYS A 104 -2.75 -21.16 -14.75
CA LYS A 104 -2.82 -22.58 -14.36
C LYS A 104 -4.27 -23.09 -14.42
N LEU A 105 -5.22 -22.25 -13.99
CA LEU A 105 -6.65 -22.57 -14.00
C LEU A 105 -7.24 -22.48 -15.42
N TYR A 106 -6.78 -21.50 -16.20
CA TYR A 106 -7.20 -21.24 -17.58
C TYR A 106 -5.99 -21.27 -18.53
N PRO A 107 -5.46 -22.47 -18.84
CA PRO A 107 -4.37 -22.58 -19.81
C PRO A 107 -4.84 -22.03 -21.16
N PRO A 108 -4.09 -21.12 -21.80
CA PRO A 108 -4.48 -20.52 -23.07
C PRO A 108 -4.55 -21.62 -24.15
N ASN A 109 -5.76 -22.12 -24.41
CA ASN A 109 -6.19 -23.01 -25.49
C ASN A 109 -5.10 -23.94 -26.10
N ARG A 110 -4.99 -25.17 -25.55
CA ARG A 110 -4.53 -26.33 -26.32
C ARG A 110 -5.60 -26.71 -27.34
N LYS A 111 -5.57 -26.08 -28.51
CA LYS A 111 -5.99 -26.78 -29.73
C LYS A 111 -4.79 -27.61 -30.15
N ASP A 112 -4.96 -28.92 -30.25
CA ASP A 112 -3.96 -29.97 -30.48
C ASP A 112 -3.31 -30.54 -29.20
N GLU A 113 -3.98 -31.53 -28.60
CA GLU A 113 -3.39 -32.84 -28.31
C GLU A 113 -4.45 -33.76 -27.68
N VAL A 114 -4.92 -34.70 -28.50
CA VAL A 114 -5.61 -35.93 -28.08
C VAL A 114 -4.56 -36.87 -27.47
N HIS A 115 -4.96 -37.65 -26.45
CA HIS A 115 -4.19 -38.69 -25.71
C HIS A 115 -3.20 -38.14 -24.66
N MET A 116 -3.20 -38.52 -23.38
CA MET A 116 -3.56 -39.76 -22.69
C MET A 116 -4.08 -39.46 -21.29
N ALA A 117 -5.00 -40.31 -20.84
CA ALA A 117 -5.42 -40.43 -19.46
C ALA A 117 -4.23 -40.68 -18.52
N GLY A 118 -4.34 -40.14 -17.31
CA GLY A 118 -3.55 -40.54 -16.16
C GLY A 118 -2.57 -39.47 -15.70
N LEU A 119 -3.04 -38.54 -14.87
CA LEU A 119 -2.20 -37.86 -13.89
C LEU A 119 -3.05 -37.53 -12.66
N ASP A 120 -2.76 -38.29 -11.61
CA ASP A 120 -2.94 -38.02 -10.19
C ASP A 120 -3.78 -36.79 -9.80
N MET A 121 -5.02 -37.06 -9.39
CA MET A 121 -5.79 -36.27 -8.43
C MET A 121 -5.14 -36.33 -7.03
N ALA A 122 -3.87 -35.94 -6.91
CA ALA A 122 -3.10 -36.09 -5.67
C ALA A 122 -2.34 -34.83 -5.21
N THR A 123 -2.75 -33.64 -5.66
CA THR A 123 -2.24 -32.37 -5.09
C THR A 123 -3.32 -31.38 -4.66
N ALA A 124 -4.60 -31.73 -4.73
CA ALA A 124 -5.69 -30.95 -4.14
C ALA A 124 -5.83 -31.18 -2.62
N ARG A 125 -4.71 -31.21 -1.89
CA ARG A 125 -4.73 -30.80 -0.47
C ARG A 125 -4.53 -29.30 -0.46
N ASP A 126 -5.47 -28.63 -1.09
CA ASP A 126 -5.52 -27.19 -1.15
C ASP A 126 -5.94 -26.68 0.22
N ALA A 127 -5.35 -25.58 0.63
CA ALA A 127 -5.59 -24.99 1.93
C ALA A 127 -7.10 -24.70 2.09
N ASP A 128 -7.65 -25.09 3.24
CA ASP A 128 -8.99 -24.73 3.72
C ASP A 128 -9.08 -23.20 3.89
N HIS A 129 -9.18 -22.47 2.77
CA HIS A 129 -9.37 -21.02 2.70
C HIS A 129 -10.54 -20.78 1.76
N SER A 130 -11.73 -20.65 2.34
CA SER A 130 -12.90 -20.16 1.61
C SER A 130 -12.91 -18.63 1.67
N LEU A 131 -12.91 -17.99 0.50
CA LEU A 131 -13.14 -16.56 0.38
C LEU A 131 -14.65 -16.31 0.27
N ASN A 132 -15.22 -15.62 1.26
CA ASN A 132 -16.63 -15.25 1.24
C ASN A 132 -16.81 -13.73 1.08
N LEU A 133 -17.61 -13.34 0.09
CA LEU A 133 -18.09 -11.98 -0.14
C LEU A 133 -19.55 -11.85 0.35
N ARG A 134 -19.71 -11.69 1.67
CA ARG A 134 -21.00 -11.61 2.38
C ARG A 134 -21.85 -12.89 2.29
N GLU A 135 -22.60 -13.02 1.21
CA GLU A 135 -23.51 -14.16 0.95
C GLU A 135 -23.06 -14.95 -0.29
N TYR A 136 -21.97 -14.53 -0.92
CA TYR A 136 -21.39 -15.15 -2.10
C TYR A 136 -20.08 -15.86 -1.72
N ASP A 137 -20.04 -17.18 -1.85
CA ASP A 137 -18.81 -17.94 -1.74
C ASP A 137 -18.06 -17.82 -3.07
N VAL A 138 -16.86 -17.26 -3.03
CA VAL A 138 -16.04 -17.07 -4.23
C VAL A 138 -15.38 -18.40 -4.57
N GLU A 139 -15.56 -18.85 -5.80
CA GLU A 139 -14.92 -20.07 -6.29
C GLU A 139 -13.41 -19.84 -6.49
N VAL A 140 -12.62 -20.91 -6.41
CA VAL A 140 -11.15 -20.85 -6.57
C VAL A 140 -10.76 -20.22 -7.92
N GLU A 141 -11.57 -20.47 -8.93
CA GLU A 141 -11.49 -19.95 -10.28
C GLU A 141 -11.70 -18.43 -10.37
N GLU A 142 -12.49 -17.87 -9.45
CA GLU A 142 -12.85 -16.45 -9.40
C GLU A 142 -11.89 -15.64 -8.52
N GLU A 143 -11.23 -16.28 -7.56
CA GLU A 143 -10.33 -15.62 -6.61
C GLU A 143 -9.28 -14.70 -7.26
N PRO A 144 -8.55 -15.10 -8.33
CA PRO A 144 -7.56 -14.22 -8.96
C PRO A 144 -8.16 -12.92 -9.48
N CYS A 145 -9.39 -12.99 -10.00
CA CYS A 145 -10.12 -11.83 -10.53
C CYS A 145 -10.63 -10.94 -9.41
N VAL A 146 -11.17 -11.52 -8.34
CA VAL A 146 -11.62 -10.78 -7.15
C VAL A 146 -10.44 -10.03 -6.51
N PHE A 147 -9.31 -10.72 -6.28
CA PHE A 147 -8.11 -10.07 -5.75
C PHE A 147 -7.55 -9.02 -6.71
N GLY A 148 -7.56 -9.28 -8.01
CA GLY A 148 -7.18 -8.31 -9.04
C GLY A 148 -8.00 -7.02 -8.98
N GLY A 149 -9.33 -7.13 -8.83
CA GLY A 149 -10.23 -5.99 -8.66
C GLY A 149 -9.94 -5.19 -7.40
N VAL A 150 -9.67 -5.87 -6.28
CA VAL A 150 -9.28 -5.20 -5.02
C VAL A 150 -7.96 -4.44 -5.19
N ILE A 151 -6.95 -5.05 -5.81
CA ILE A 151 -5.67 -4.39 -6.10
C ILE A 151 -5.87 -3.17 -7.01
N GLN A 152 -6.72 -3.28 -8.04
CA GLN A 152 -7.07 -2.18 -8.93
C GLN A 152 -7.64 -0.98 -8.14
N MET A 153 -8.58 -1.23 -7.22
CA MET A 153 -9.12 -0.18 -6.34
C MET A 153 -8.05 0.45 -5.45
N GLN A 154 -7.14 -0.35 -4.91
CA GLN A 154 -6.07 0.13 -4.05
C GLN A 154 -5.02 0.93 -4.82
N LEU A 155 -4.66 0.53 -6.04
CA LEU A 155 -3.78 1.29 -6.95
C LEU A 155 -4.36 2.67 -7.30
N LYS A 156 -5.67 2.77 -7.55
CA LYS A 156 -6.34 4.08 -7.74
C LYS A 156 -6.14 5.00 -6.54
N LYS A 157 -6.16 4.46 -5.31
CA LYS A 157 -5.87 5.23 -4.08
C LYS A 157 -4.41 5.68 -4.01
N VAL A 158 -3.47 4.81 -4.40
CA VAL A 158 -2.04 5.17 -4.48
C VAL A 158 -1.82 6.33 -5.46
N ILE A 159 -2.38 6.23 -6.67
CA ILE A 159 -2.27 7.27 -7.70
C ILE A 159 -2.87 8.59 -7.22
N ALA A 160 -4.04 8.54 -6.59
CA ALA A 160 -4.68 9.73 -6.02
C ALA A 160 -3.81 10.37 -4.91
N PHE A 161 -3.20 9.57 -4.05
CA PHE A 161 -2.31 10.07 -3.01
C PHE A 161 -1.02 10.69 -3.58
N LEU A 162 -0.42 10.05 -4.59
CA LEU A 162 0.74 10.60 -5.32
C LEU A 162 0.41 11.94 -5.99
N ALA A 163 -0.81 12.12 -6.50
CA ALA A 163 -1.24 13.40 -7.04
C ALA A 163 -1.30 14.50 -5.96
N ILE A 164 -1.76 14.16 -4.75
CA ILE A 164 -1.75 15.09 -3.61
C ILE A 164 -0.31 15.42 -3.20
N LEU A 165 0.57 14.41 -3.08
CA LEU A 165 1.99 14.64 -2.81
C LEU A 165 2.63 15.54 -3.85
N LYS A 166 2.36 15.32 -5.15
CA LYS A 166 2.86 16.17 -6.24
C LYS A 166 2.46 17.63 -6.04
N ALA A 167 1.22 17.91 -5.63
CA ALA A 167 0.77 19.27 -5.37
C ALA A 167 1.50 19.91 -4.17
N VAL A 168 1.68 19.17 -3.08
CA VAL A 168 2.43 19.64 -1.89
C VAL A 168 3.87 19.93 -2.26
N LEU A 169 4.56 19.01 -2.92
CA LEU A 169 5.96 19.15 -3.35
C LEU A 169 6.14 20.30 -4.35
N GLY A 170 5.15 20.53 -5.22
CA GLY A 170 5.11 21.65 -6.15
C GLY A 170 5.09 23.00 -5.44
N ALA A 171 4.38 23.12 -4.33
CA ALA A 171 4.37 24.33 -3.52
C ALA A 171 5.75 24.66 -2.91
N PHE A 172 6.59 23.64 -2.68
CA PHE A 172 7.96 23.80 -2.16
C PHE A 172 9.04 23.83 -3.25
N ASN A 173 8.69 23.65 -4.53
CA ASN A 173 9.61 23.55 -5.66
C ASN A 173 10.70 22.46 -5.51
N TRP A 174 10.38 21.32 -4.87
CA TRP A 174 11.32 20.20 -4.72
C TRP A 174 11.35 19.32 -5.97
N SER A 175 12.13 19.73 -6.96
CA SER A 175 12.20 19.10 -8.29
C SER A 175 12.59 17.62 -8.27
N SER A 176 13.52 17.21 -7.40
CA SER A 176 13.93 15.81 -7.24
C SER A 176 12.78 14.94 -6.72
N HIS A 177 12.07 15.40 -5.68
CA HIS A 177 10.89 14.70 -5.16
C HIS A 177 9.75 14.64 -6.19
N LEU A 178 9.55 15.70 -6.96
CA LEU A 178 8.56 15.73 -8.04
C LEU A 178 8.86 14.68 -9.11
N ALA A 179 10.13 14.52 -9.50
CA ALA A 179 10.55 13.49 -10.44
C ALA A 179 10.28 12.09 -9.88
N MET A 180 10.64 11.83 -8.62
CA MET A 180 10.38 10.55 -7.95
C MET A 180 8.89 10.22 -7.87
N VAL A 181 8.05 11.19 -7.49
CA VAL A 181 6.58 11.00 -7.48
C VAL A 181 6.05 10.65 -8.85
N GLN A 182 6.55 11.27 -9.91
CA GLN A 182 6.11 10.98 -11.27
C GLN A 182 6.49 9.55 -11.67
N ILE A 183 7.72 9.11 -11.40
CA ILE A 183 8.18 7.75 -11.68
C ILE A 183 7.27 6.73 -11.00
N VAL A 184 7.02 6.88 -9.69
CA VAL A 184 6.16 5.95 -8.93
C VAL A 184 4.72 5.98 -9.44
N ARG A 185 4.22 7.16 -9.83
CA ARG A 185 2.88 7.30 -10.40
C ARG A 185 2.74 6.58 -11.73
N ASP A 186 3.71 6.73 -12.62
CA ASP A 186 3.70 6.09 -13.94
C ASP A 186 3.75 4.56 -13.80
N GLN A 187 4.58 4.06 -12.86
CA GLN A 187 4.60 2.63 -12.50
C GLN A 187 3.23 2.14 -12.00
N ALA A 188 2.59 2.88 -11.08
CA ALA A 188 1.28 2.53 -10.56
C ALA A 188 0.18 2.57 -11.63
N GLN A 189 0.25 3.52 -12.58
CA GLN A 189 -0.68 3.62 -13.70
C GLN A 189 -0.52 2.46 -14.69
N GLU A 190 0.71 2.10 -15.04
CA GLU A 190 0.95 0.94 -15.91
C GLU A 190 0.47 -0.35 -15.24
N LEU A 191 0.71 -0.50 -13.94
CA LEU A 191 0.23 -1.66 -13.19
C LEU A 191 -1.30 -1.72 -13.13
N LEU A 192 -1.96 -0.57 -12.92
CA LEU A 192 -3.42 -0.45 -12.95
C LEU A 192 -3.99 -0.89 -14.31
N ARG A 193 -3.33 -0.49 -15.41
CA ARG A 193 -3.71 -0.87 -16.77
C ARG A 193 -3.63 -2.39 -16.95
N ARG A 194 -2.53 -3.01 -16.52
CA ARG A 194 -2.34 -4.48 -16.59
C ARG A 194 -3.36 -5.28 -15.79
N CYS A 195 -3.77 -4.78 -14.61
CA CYS A 195 -4.85 -5.40 -13.83
C CYS A 195 -6.20 -5.35 -14.56
N SER A 196 -6.47 -4.26 -15.28
CA SER A 196 -7.79 -4.01 -15.87
C SER A 196 -8.07 -4.86 -17.11
N THR A 197 -7.04 -5.31 -17.83
CA THR A 197 -7.23 -6.07 -19.08
C THR A 197 -7.46 -7.57 -18.84
N ARG A 198 -6.89 -8.15 -17.79
CA ARG A 198 -6.82 -9.62 -17.62
C ARG A 198 -8.15 -10.28 -17.20
N CYS A 199 -8.93 -9.62 -16.35
CA CYS A 199 -10.23 -10.17 -15.93
C CYS A 199 -11.34 -9.93 -16.96
N ALA A 200 -11.12 -8.97 -17.88
CA ALA A 200 -12.06 -8.66 -18.97
C ALA A 200 -11.93 -9.63 -20.16
N GLU A 201 -10.95 -10.53 -20.14
CA GLU A 201 -10.73 -11.57 -21.18
C GLU A 201 -11.56 -12.85 -20.91
N ILE A 202 -12.36 -12.88 -19.84
CA ILE A 202 -13.14 -14.04 -19.38
C ILE A 202 -14.62 -13.96 -19.83
N ASP A 203 -15.08 -12.78 -20.25
CA ASP A 203 -16.42 -12.54 -20.83
C ASP A 203 -16.43 -12.69 -22.36
#